data_AF-A0A924EHG1-F1
#
_entry.id   AF-A0A924EHG1-F1
#
_cell.length_a   1.000
_cell.length_b   1.000
_cell.length_c   1.000
_cell.angle_alpha   90.00
_cell.angle_beta   90.00
_cell.angle_gamma   90.00
#
_symmetry.space_group_name_H-M   'P 1'
#
loop_
_entity.id
_entity.type
_entity.pdbx_description
1 polymer ?
#
loop_
_entity_poly.entity_id
_entity_poly.type
_entity_poly.pdbx_seq_one_letter_code
_entity_poly.pdbx_strand_id
1 'polypeptide(L)'
;MEQKCIIRGEHFNEVDGVLWKHLRPSIQQYLRTLNDQWPEESFISYKALNDLLRAYVTDMASQQIREQQTLAKKVQDRFANDNTLKPLLHDLPQSELTFGEKLSDQIAEFGGSWTFITIFFVVLVGWMFLNALILRGNAFDPFPFIFLNLVLSCLAAIQAPIIMMSQNRQGIKDRLQSEYDFRVNLKAETEVRILHEKLDHLLLHQHRNMSELFQLQVDVMQQLQMRLDSMSAANTPPDAIKP
;
A
#
# COMPACT_ATOMS: atom_id res chain seq x y z
N MET A 1 -33.10 -32.78 41.93
CA MET A 1 -33.13 -34.11 41.29
C MET A 1 -31.89 -34.23 40.41
N GLU A 2 -31.35 -35.43 40.16
CA GLU A 2 -30.16 -35.57 39.29
C GLU A 2 -30.57 -35.63 37.82
N GLN A 3 -29.98 -34.77 36.99
CA GLN A 3 -30.20 -34.72 35.54
C GLN A 3 -28.94 -35.14 34.79
N LYS A 4 -29.11 -35.91 33.71
CA LYS A 4 -28.01 -36.41 32.89
C LYS A 4 -27.56 -35.34 31.90
N CYS A 5 -26.27 -35.00 31.90
CA CYS A 5 -25.70 -34.07 30.94
C CYS A 5 -25.61 -34.71 29.54
N ILE A 6 -26.13 -34.03 28.52
CA ILE A 6 -26.13 -34.55 27.14
C ILE A 6 -24.73 -34.63 26.49
N ILE A 7 -23.79 -33.82 26.98
CA ILE A 7 -22.44 -33.67 26.39
C ILE A 7 -21.43 -34.62 27.05
N ARG A 8 -21.50 -34.77 28.38
CA ARG A 8 -20.57 -35.64 29.15
C ARG A 8 -21.16 -37.00 29.50
N GLY A 9 -22.48 -37.18 29.45
CA GLY A 9 -23.16 -38.42 29.83
C GLY A 9 -23.22 -38.70 31.34
N GLU A 10 -22.62 -37.85 32.16
CA GLU A 10 -22.61 -37.94 33.63
C GLU A 10 -23.88 -37.32 34.24
N HIS A 11 -24.30 -37.83 35.41
CA HIS A 11 -25.40 -37.26 36.19
C HIS A 11 -24.89 -36.12 37.06
N PHE A 12 -25.59 -34.98 36.99
CA PHE A 12 -25.27 -33.78 37.75
C PHE A 12 -26.50 -33.32 38.51
N ASN A 13 -26.28 -32.57 39.60
CA ASN A 13 -27.37 -31.97 40.33
C ASN A 13 -28.02 -30.87 39.49
N GLU A 14 -29.32 -30.63 39.68
CA GLU A 14 -30.10 -29.64 38.91
C GLU A 14 -29.52 -28.22 38.96
N VAL A 15 -28.77 -27.92 40.02
CA VAL A 15 -28.10 -26.63 40.26
C VAL A 15 -26.81 -26.48 39.43
N ASP A 16 -26.23 -27.58 38.94
CA ASP A 16 -24.91 -27.63 38.29
C ASP A 16 -24.94 -27.49 36.75
N GLY A 17 -26.06 -27.04 36.21
CA GLY A 17 -26.20 -26.85 34.76
C GLY A 17 -27.35 -25.96 34.35
N VAL A 18 -27.61 -25.96 33.05
CA VAL A 18 -28.63 -25.14 32.41
C VAL A 18 -29.31 -25.93 31.29
N LEU A 19 -30.59 -25.66 31.09
CA LEU A 19 -31.35 -26.21 29.97
C LEU A 19 -30.98 -25.48 28.69
N TRP A 20 -30.84 -26.24 27.60
CA TRP A 20 -30.49 -25.74 26.28
C TRP A 20 -31.28 -24.50 25.84
N LYS A 21 -32.61 -24.50 26.04
CA LYS A 21 -33.50 -23.38 25.69
C LYS A 21 -33.13 -22.04 26.33
N HIS A 22 -32.40 -22.04 27.45
CA HIS A 22 -31.97 -20.83 28.15
C HIS A 22 -30.56 -20.37 27.76
N LEU A 23 -29.86 -21.09 26.87
CA LEU A 23 -28.60 -20.60 26.30
C LEU A 23 -28.85 -19.47 25.30
N ARG A 24 -27.85 -18.61 25.14
CA ARG A 24 -27.84 -17.56 24.12
C ARG A 24 -27.98 -18.15 22.70
N PRO A 25 -28.67 -17.45 21.76
CA PRO A 25 -28.90 -17.92 20.39
C PRO A 25 -27.62 -18.29 19.65
N SER A 26 -26.54 -17.52 19.85
CA SER A 26 -25.24 -17.75 19.22
C SER A 26 -24.61 -19.10 19.62
N ILE A 27 -24.78 -19.50 20.88
CA ILE A 27 -24.27 -20.78 21.40
C ILE A 27 -25.20 -21.92 20.98
N GLN A 28 -26.51 -21.70 20.98
CA GLN A 28 -27.48 -22.68 20.44
C GLN A 28 -27.19 -23.00 18.97
N GLN A 29 -26.87 -21.99 18.17
CA GLN A 29 -26.54 -22.16 16.76
C GLN A 29 -25.21 -22.88 16.54
N TYR A 30 -24.20 -22.62 17.38
CA TYR A 30 -22.93 -23.36 17.37
C TYR A 30 -23.11 -24.83 17.78
N LEU A 31 -23.90 -25.08 18.83
CA LEU A 31 -24.19 -26.45 19.27
C LEU A 31 -24.97 -27.25 18.22
N ARG A 32 -25.89 -26.62 17.47
CA ARG A 32 -26.54 -27.25 16.31
C ARG A 32 -25.57 -27.57 15.18
N THR A 33 -24.48 -26.81 15.02
CA THR A 33 -23.44 -27.11 14.04
C THR A 33 -22.60 -28.33 14.44
N LEU A 34 -22.50 -28.62 15.74
CA LEU A 34 -21.81 -29.79 16.28
C LEU A 34 -22.67 -31.07 16.23
N ASN A 35 -23.96 -30.99 16.57
CA ASN A 35 -24.88 -32.12 16.46
C ASN A 35 -26.35 -31.65 16.42
N ASP A 36 -27.06 -31.98 15.34
CA ASP A 36 -28.42 -31.52 15.07
C ASP A 36 -29.51 -32.37 15.76
N GLN A 37 -29.12 -33.49 16.38
CA GLN A 37 -30.04 -34.45 17.01
C GLN A 37 -30.30 -34.22 18.51
N TRP A 38 -29.75 -33.16 19.10
CA TRP A 38 -29.91 -32.88 20.52
C TRP A 38 -31.23 -32.15 20.81
N PRO A 39 -32.11 -32.67 21.68
CA PRO A 39 -33.40 -32.03 21.97
C PRO A 39 -33.24 -30.69 22.71
N GLU A 40 -34.15 -29.74 22.48
CA GLU A 40 -34.05 -28.38 23.04
C GLU A 40 -34.30 -28.30 24.56
N GLU A 41 -34.73 -29.40 25.17
CA GLU A 41 -34.89 -29.55 26.62
C GLU A 41 -33.71 -30.27 27.30
N SER A 42 -32.61 -30.46 26.56
CA SER A 42 -31.43 -31.14 27.08
C SER A 42 -30.74 -30.35 28.18
N PHE A 43 -30.32 -31.05 29.24
CA PHE A 43 -29.51 -30.49 30.32
C PHE A 43 -28.02 -30.49 29.95
N ILE A 44 -27.36 -29.35 30.12
CA ILE A 44 -25.93 -29.16 29.91
C ILE A 44 -25.29 -28.71 31.23
N SER A 45 -24.26 -29.42 31.71
CA SER A 45 -23.54 -29.00 32.92
C SER A 45 -22.66 -27.78 32.67
N TYR A 46 -22.45 -26.92 33.68
CA TYR A 46 -21.59 -25.74 33.56
C TYR A 46 -20.15 -26.08 33.15
N LYS A 47 -19.66 -27.25 33.55
CA LYS A 47 -18.32 -27.73 33.19
C LYS A 47 -18.22 -28.04 31.70
N ALA A 48 -19.20 -28.78 31.16
CA ALA A 48 -19.30 -29.05 29.73
C ALA A 48 -19.50 -27.76 28.93
N LEU A 49 -20.33 -26.84 29.44
CA LEU A 49 -20.60 -25.56 28.80
C LEU A 49 -19.35 -24.68 28.70
N ASN A 50 -18.53 -24.60 29.76
CA ASN A 50 -17.28 -23.84 29.77
C ASN A 50 -16.23 -24.42 28.80
N ASP A 51 -16.12 -25.75 28.73
CA ASP A 51 -15.22 -26.41 27.78
C ASP A 51 -15.61 -26.08 26.33
N LEU A 52 -16.93 -26.06 26.06
CA LEU A 52 -17.49 -25.76 24.74
C LEU A 52 -17.36 -24.27 24.37
N LEU A 53 -17.59 -23.36 25.32
CA LEU A 53 -17.35 -21.93 25.16
C LEU A 53 -15.89 -21.64 24.85
N ARG A 54 -14.94 -22.32 25.51
CA ARG A 54 -13.50 -22.19 25.19
C ARG A 54 -13.19 -22.66 23.78
N ALA A 55 -13.74 -23.80 23.37
CA ALA A 55 -13.57 -24.31 22.01
C ALA A 55 -14.15 -23.33 20.98
N TYR A 56 -15.34 -22.80 21.21
CA TYR A 56 -16.00 -21.81 20.35
C TYR A 56 -15.20 -20.51 20.21
N VAL A 57 -14.73 -19.94 21.32
CA VAL A 57 -13.92 -18.71 21.32
C VAL A 57 -12.59 -18.93 20.59
N THR A 58 -11.95 -20.09 20.79
CA THR A 58 -10.69 -20.44 20.12
C THR A 58 -10.89 -20.62 18.62
N ASP A 59 -11.99 -21.25 18.21
CA ASP A 59 -12.33 -21.45 16.82
C ASP A 59 -12.63 -20.12 16.12
N MET A 60 -13.46 -19.26 16.72
CA MET A 60 -13.72 -17.88 16.26
C MET A 60 -12.45 -17.04 16.12
N ALA A 61 -11.57 -17.06 17.13
CA ALA A 61 -10.29 -16.34 17.08
C ALA A 61 -9.41 -16.83 15.93
N SER A 62 -9.37 -18.15 15.70
CA SER A 62 -8.59 -18.74 14.62
C SER A 62 -9.19 -18.48 13.23
N GLN A 63 -10.52 -18.36 13.12
CA GLN A 63 -11.21 -17.98 11.88
C GLN A 63 -10.86 -16.55 11.44
N GLN A 64 -10.87 -15.58 12.36
CA GLN A 64 -10.52 -14.19 12.04
C GLN A 64 -9.06 -14.05 11.56
N ILE A 65 -8.13 -14.81 12.17
CA ILE A 65 -6.73 -14.83 11.74
C ILE A 65 -6.58 -15.41 10.32
N ARG A 66 -7.34 -16.47 10.00
CA ARG A 66 -7.32 -17.08 8.65
C ARG A 66 -7.86 -16.12 7.58
N GLU A 67 -8.97 -15.42 7.86
CA GLU A 67 -9.51 -14.42 6.92
C GLU A 67 -8.49 -13.30 6.64
N GLN A 68 -7.86 -12.76 7.69
CA GLN A 68 -6.80 -11.74 7.57
C GLN A 68 -5.62 -12.24 6.72
N GLN A 69 -5.19 -13.49 6.91
CA GLN A 69 -4.11 -14.10 6.11
C GLN A 69 -4.48 -14.27 4.64
N THR A 70 -5.72 -14.67 4.34
CA THR A 70 -6.17 -14.79 2.94
C THR A 70 -6.27 -13.43 2.24
N LEU A 71 -6.63 -12.38 2.96
CA LEU A 71 -6.68 -11.02 2.43
C LEU A 71 -5.26 -10.51 2.14
N ALA A 72 -4.32 -10.72 3.07
CA ALA A 72 -2.91 -10.39 2.88
C ALA A 72 -2.33 -11.09 1.64
N LYS A 73 -2.66 -12.37 1.44
CA LYS A 73 -2.22 -13.15 0.28
C LYS A 73 -2.82 -12.63 -1.04
N LYS A 74 -4.11 -12.28 -1.06
CA LYS A 74 -4.77 -11.66 -2.23
C LYS A 74 -4.18 -10.30 -2.59
N VAL A 75 -3.81 -9.52 -1.57
CA VAL A 75 -3.15 -8.22 -1.74
C VAL A 75 -1.75 -8.42 -2.34
N GLN A 76 -0.97 -9.37 -1.80
CA GLN A 76 0.35 -9.72 -2.32
C GLN A 76 0.32 -10.23 -3.76
N ASP A 77 -0.62 -11.12 -4.10
CA ASP A 77 -0.79 -11.64 -5.46
C ASP A 77 -1.23 -10.53 -6.44
N ARG A 78 -2.06 -9.57 -5.99
CA ARG A 78 -2.41 -8.40 -6.81
C ARG A 78 -1.19 -7.52 -7.05
N PHE A 79 -0.40 -7.19 -6.03
CA PHE A 79 0.82 -6.39 -6.20
C PHE A 79 1.87 -7.08 -7.09
N ALA A 80 2.03 -8.40 -6.97
CA ALA A 80 2.96 -9.16 -7.82
C ALA A 80 2.54 -9.20 -9.29
N ASN A 81 1.23 -9.24 -9.56
CA ASN A 81 0.67 -9.22 -10.91
C ASN A 81 0.25 -7.82 -11.39
N ASP A 82 0.47 -6.76 -10.61
CA ASP A 82 0.03 -5.42 -10.99
C ASP A 82 0.97 -4.85 -12.07
N ASN A 83 0.66 -5.20 -13.31
CA ASN A 83 1.26 -4.58 -14.48
C ASN A 83 0.80 -3.12 -14.66
N THR A 84 0.04 -2.51 -13.75
CA THR A 84 -0.44 -1.12 -13.79
C THR A 84 0.68 -0.08 -13.88
N LEU A 85 1.90 -0.41 -13.42
CA LEU A 85 3.08 0.45 -13.53
C LEU A 85 3.74 0.42 -14.93
N LYS A 86 3.64 -0.70 -15.66
CA LYS A 86 4.25 -0.85 -16.99
C LYS A 86 3.64 0.01 -18.11
N PRO A 87 2.31 0.19 -18.25
CA PRO A 87 1.75 0.98 -19.33
C PRO A 87 2.12 2.46 -19.20
N LEU A 88 2.34 2.94 -17.97
CA LEU A 88 2.81 4.30 -17.73
C LEU A 88 4.21 4.53 -18.33
N LEU A 89 5.14 3.57 -18.21
CA LEU A 89 6.47 3.66 -18.85
C LEU A 89 6.43 3.55 -20.39
N HIS A 90 5.42 2.90 -20.95
CA HIS A 90 5.31 2.67 -22.40
C HIS A 90 4.63 3.83 -23.16
N ASP A 91 3.89 4.70 -22.46
CA ASP A 91 3.17 5.83 -23.06
C ASP A 91 4.06 7.05 -23.36
N LEU A 92 5.38 6.96 -23.12
CA LEU A 92 6.29 7.96 -23.67
C LEU A 92 6.20 7.89 -25.21
N PRO A 93 5.76 8.95 -25.90
CA PRO A 93 5.79 8.97 -27.34
C PRO A 93 7.25 8.84 -27.77
N GLN A 94 7.65 7.63 -28.17
CA GLN A 94 8.91 7.40 -28.84
C GLN A 94 8.79 8.01 -30.22
N SER A 95 8.94 9.33 -30.29
CA SER A 95 9.04 10.04 -31.55
C SER A 95 10.29 9.52 -32.25
N GLU A 96 10.10 8.85 -33.39
CA GLU A 96 11.21 8.47 -34.23
C GLU A 96 11.91 9.74 -34.71
N LEU A 97 13.09 10.02 -34.15
CA LEU A 97 13.88 11.19 -34.47
C LEU A 97 14.18 11.21 -35.99
N THR A 98 13.90 12.34 -36.63
CA THR A 98 14.27 12.55 -38.03
C THR A 98 15.80 12.62 -38.17
N PHE A 99 16.32 12.41 -39.39
CA PHE A 99 17.77 12.43 -39.64
C PHE A 99 18.41 13.78 -39.25
N GLY A 100 17.74 14.89 -39.55
CA GLY A 100 18.21 16.23 -39.18
C GLY A 100 18.25 16.46 -37.67
N GLU A 101 17.28 15.91 -36.93
CA GLU A 101 17.26 15.98 -35.47
C GLU A 101 18.38 15.15 -34.87
N LYS A 102 18.60 13.91 -35.36
CA LYS A 102 19.71 13.05 -34.92
C LYS A 102 21.07 13.72 -35.10
N LEU A 103 21.31 14.32 -36.27
CA LEU A 103 22.54 15.07 -36.53
C LEU A 103 22.68 16.29 -35.63
N SER A 104 21.60 17.04 -35.41
CA SER A 104 21.62 18.23 -34.55
C SER A 104 21.96 17.89 -33.09
N ASP A 105 21.44 16.78 -32.55
CA ASP A 105 21.78 16.34 -31.19
C ASP A 105 23.24 15.87 -31.09
N GLN A 106 23.73 15.11 -32.07
CA GLN A 106 25.14 14.69 -32.08
C GLN A 106 26.08 15.90 -32.15
N ILE A 107 25.75 16.91 -32.96
CA ILE A 107 26.53 18.14 -33.07
C ILE A 107 26.45 18.97 -31.78
N ALA A 108 25.28 19.05 -31.14
CA ALA A 108 25.11 19.77 -29.88
C ALA A 108 25.86 19.07 -28.72
N GLU A 109 25.78 17.74 -28.64
CA GLU A 109 26.48 16.93 -27.63
C GLU A 109 28.00 17.00 -27.80
N PHE A 110 28.48 16.90 -29.05
CA PHE A 110 29.90 17.06 -29.36
C PHE A 110 30.41 18.48 -29.12
N GLY A 111 29.64 19.49 -29.54
CA GLY A 111 29.96 20.90 -29.35
C GLY A 111 29.93 21.37 -27.89
N GLY A 112 29.21 20.66 -27.01
CA GLY A 112 29.17 20.90 -25.57
C GLY A 112 30.31 20.24 -24.78
N SER A 113 31.15 19.42 -25.41
CA SER A 113 32.23 18.71 -24.74
C SER A 113 33.46 19.58 -24.49
N TRP A 114 34.06 19.45 -23.29
CA TRP A 114 35.34 20.06 -22.95
C TRP A 114 36.50 19.61 -23.86
N THR A 115 36.44 18.39 -24.39
CA THR A 115 37.45 17.88 -25.32
C THR A 115 37.41 18.60 -26.66
N PHE A 116 36.21 18.91 -27.17
CA PHE A 116 36.03 19.67 -28.41
C PHE A 116 36.61 21.09 -28.27
N ILE A 117 36.30 21.79 -27.18
CA ILE A 117 36.81 23.15 -26.90
C ILE A 117 38.35 23.15 -26.92
N THR A 118 38.97 22.14 -26.29
CA THR A 118 40.43 22.04 -26.20
C THR A 118 41.08 21.80 -27.57
N ILE A 119 40.54 20.86 -28.37
CA ILE A 119 41.03 20.58 -29.72
C ILE A 119 40.85 21.80 -30.63
N PHE A 120 39.69 22.44 -30.58
CA PHE A 120 39.38 23.63 -31.36
C PHE A 120 40.36 24.77 -31.08
N PHE A 121 40.67 25.01 -29.80
CA PHE A 121 41.65 26.00 -29.39
C PHE A 121 43.06 25.69 -29.91
N VAL A 122 43.50 24.42 -29.82
CA VAL A 122 44.81 23.98 -30.34
C VAL A 122 44.90 24.18 -31.86
N VAL A 123 43.84 23.86 -32.61
CA VAL A 123 43.78 24.07 -34.06
C VAL A 123 43.89 25.55 -34.41
N LEU A 124 43.18 26.42 -33.69
CA LEU A 124 43.26 27.88 -33.89
C LEU A 124 44.68 28.41 -33.67
N VAL A 125 45.29 28.06 -32.54
CA VAL A 125 46.67 28.49 -32.23
C VAL A 125 47.66 27.91 -33.26
N GLY A 126 47.48 26.66 -33.66
CA GLY A 126 48.28 26.03 -34.71
C GLY A 126 48.17 26.74 -36.06
N TRP A 127 46.96 27.14 -36.47
CA TRP A 127 46.72 27.90 -37.70
C TRP A 127 47.38 29.27 -37.68
N MET A 128 47.26 29.99 -36.55
CA MET A 128 47.91 31.28 -36.34
C MET A 128 49.44 31.14 -36.40
N PHE A 129 50.00 30.13 -35.73
CA PHE A 129 51.44 29.87 -35.70
C PHE A 129 51.98 29.53 -37.09
N LEU A 130 51.28 28.68 -37.85
CA LEU A 130 51.65 28.30 -39.22
C LEU A 130 51.69 29.51 -40.16
N ASN A 131 50.65 30.34 -40.15
CA ASN A 131 50.58 31.52 -41.02
C ASN A 131 51.50 32.66 -40.58
N ALA A 132 51.71 32.86 -39.28
CA ALA A 132 52.53 33.96 -38.75
C ALA A 132 54.05 33.71 -38.78
N LEU A 133 54.49 32.46 -38.57
CA LEU A 133 55.92 32.13 -38.41
C LEU A 133 56.49 31.35 -39.58
N ILE A 134 55.74 30.41 -40.15
CA ILE A 134 56.25 29.46 -41.15
C ILE A 134 56.09 30.00 -42.57
N LEU A 135 54.97 30.67 -42.88
CA LEU A 135 54.67 31.19 -44.21
C LEU A 135 54.98 32.70 -44.38
N ARG A 136 55.90 33.29 -43.61
CA ARG A 136 56.21 34.74 -43.58
C ARG A 136 56.31 35.46 -44.94
N GLY A 137 56.69 34.78 -46.03
CA GLY A 137 56.77 35.34 -47.38
C GLY A 137 55.62 35.01 -48.34
N ASN A 138 54.76 34.03 -48.01
CA ASN A 138 53.66 33.57 -48.86
C ASN A 138 52.46 33.15 -47.98
N ALA A 139 52.16 33.98 -46.98
CA ALA A 139 51.13 33.70 -45.98
C ALA A 139 49.76 33.61 -46.65
N PHE A 140 49.13 32.45 -46.50
CA PHE A 140 47.80 32.20 -47.03
C PHE A 140 46.74 33.05 -46.31
N ASP A 141 46.92 33.26 -44.99
CA ASP A 141 46.07 34.13 -44.17
C ASP A 141 46.95 35.07 -43.30
N PRO A 142 47.47 36.18 -43.85
CA PRO A 142 48.29 37.13 -43.12
C PRO A 142 47.52 37.81 -41.98
N PHE A 143 48.23 38.23 -40.92
CA PHE A 143 47.64 39.08 -39.87
C PHE A 143 46.94 40.29 -40.51
N PRO A 144 45.63 40.52 -40.31
CA PRO A 144 44.78 40.15 -39.16
C PRO A 144 43.89 38.87 -39.29
N PHE A 145 44.26 37.88 -40.12
CA PHE A 145 43.57 36.59 -40.29
C PHE A 145 42.12 36.69 -40.78
N ILE A 146 41.90 37.27 -41.96
CA ILE A 146 40.56 37.50 -42.51
C ILE A 146 39.82 36.19 -42.81
N PHE A 147 40.55 35.17 -43.29
CA PHE A 147 39.94 33.90 -43.69
C PHE A 147 39.50 33.11 -42.47
N LEU A 148 40.35 33.05 -41.43
CA LEU A 148 40.00 32.43 -40.15
C LEU A 148 38.75 33.09 -39.55
N ASN A 149 38.69 34.42 -39.56
CA ASN A 149 37.53 35.15 -39.05
C ASN A 149 36.24 34.85 -39.84
N LEU A 150 36.33 34.72 -41.16
CA LEU A 150 35.20 34.35 -42.00
C LEU A 150 34.67 32.95 -41.64
N VAL A 151 35.57 31.97 -41.51
CA VAL A 151 35.21 30.60 -41.16
C VAL A 151 34.59 30.53 -39.76
N LEU A 152 35.19 31.19 -38.77
CA LEU A 152 34.65 31.26 -37.41
C LEU A 152 33.26 31.89 -37.36
N SER A 153 33.04 32.97 -38.11
CA SER A 153 31.73 33.64 -38.17
C SER A 153 30.67 32.74 -38.81
N CYS A 154 31.03 32.01 -39.87
CA CYS A 154 30.13 31.06 -40.53
C CYS A 154 29.78 29.89 -39.61
N LEU A 155 30.77 29.32 -38.92
CA LEU A 155 30.57 28.25 -37.94
C LEU A 155 29.64 28.71 -36.81
N ALA A 156 29.88 29.88 -36.23
CA ALA A 156 29.04 30.43 -35.17
C ALA A 156 27.59 30.69 -35.65
N ALA A 157 27.42 31.20 -36.87
CA ALA A 157 26.10 31.47 -37.44
C ALA A 157 25.27 30.19 -37.64
N ILE A 158 25.90 29.07 -38.04
CA ILE A 158 25.22 27.77 -38.19
C ILE A 158 25.00 27.10 -36.82
N GLN A 159 25.92 27.32 -35.87
CA GLN A 159 25.87 26.70 -34.56
C GLN A 159 24.69 27.20 -33.71
N ALA A 160 24.39 28.51 -33.73
CA ALA A 160 23.33 29.08 -32.90
C ALA A 160 21.93 28.47 -33.16
N PRO A 161 21.45 28.32 -34.41
CA PRO A 161 20.19 27.62 -34.71
C PRO A 161 20.21 26.13 -34.31
N ILE A 162 21.33 25.42 -34.50
CA ILE A 162 21.44 24.00 -34.13
C ILE A 162 21.31 23.83 -32.61
N ILE A 163 22.02 24.68 -31.84
CA ILE A 163 21.90 24.71 -30.37
C ILE A 163 20.46 25.03 -29.99
N MET A 164 19.84 26.04 -30.60
CA MET A 164 18.46 26.43 -30.28
C MET A 164 17.45 25.31 -30.61
N MET A 165 17.65 24.58 -31.71
CA MET A 165 16.81 23.44 -32.09
C MET A 165 16.96 22.26 -31.13
N SER A 166 18.20 21.94 -30.71
CA SER A 166 18.44 20.89 -29.71
C SER A 166 17.85 21.29 -28.33
N GLN A 167 18.03 22.54 -27.91
CA GLN A 167 17.45 23.07 -26.67
C GLN A 167 15.91 23.06 -26.69
N ASN A 168 15.27 23.52 -27.79
CA ASN A 168 13.82 23.48 -27.92
C ASN A 168 13.28 22.05 -27.82
N ARG A 169 14.00 21.08 -28.41
CA ARG A 169 13.62 19.67 -28.32
C ARG A 169 13.79 19.11 -26.91
N GLN A 170 14.90 19.40 -26.24
CA GLN A 170 15.10 19.01 -24.84
C GLN A 170 13.99 19.59 -23.95
N GLY A 171 13.64 20.88 -24.13
CA GLY A 171 12.55 21.52 -23.37
C GLY A 171 11.18 20.88 -23.60
N ILE A 172 10.87 20.42 -24.83
CA ILE A 172 9.64 19.68 -25.10
C ILE A 172 9.65 18.32 -24.38
N LYS A 173 10.77 17.60 -24.42
CA LYS A 173 10.93 16.32 -23.74
C LYS A 173 10.77 16.47 -22.22
N ASP A 174 11.42 17.47 -21.65
CA ASP A 174 11.35 17.78 -20.21
C ASP A 174 9.93 18.16 -19.79
N ARG A 175 9.22 18.94 -20.63
CA ARG A 175 7.81 19.29 -20.38
C ARG A 175 6.91 18.05 -20.40
N LEU A 176 7.06 17.18 -21.40
CA LEU A 176 6.29 15.93 -21.49
C LEU A 176 6.57 15.02 -20.29
N GLN A 177 7.84 14.90 -19.90
CA GLN A 177 8.23 14.13 -18.73
C GLN A 177 7.62 14.72 -17.44
N SER A 178 7.66 16.04 -17.29
CA SER A 178 7.05 16.72 -16.13
C SER A 178 5.53 16.55 -16.07
N GLU A 179 4.83 16.62 -17.21
CA GLU A 179 3.38 16.39 -17.26
C GLU A 179 3.04 14.94 -16.90
N TYR A 180 3.84 13.99 -17.40
CA TYR A 180 3.71 12.59 -17.06
C TYR A 180 3.94 12.32 -15.56
N ASP A 181 5.04 12.83 -14.99
CA ASP A 181 5.35 12.71 -13.57
C ASP A 181 4.23 13.30 -12.70
N PHE A 182 3.66 14.43 -13.13
CA PHE A 182 2.50 15.03 -12.47
C PHE A 182 1.27 14.10 -12.50
N ARG A 183 0.97 13.46 -13.62
CA ARG A 183 -0.16 12.51 -13.73
C ARG A 183 0.06 11.26 -12.88
N VAL A 184 1.29 10.73 -12.83
CA VAL A 184 1.66 9.62 -11.92
C VAL A 184 1.39 10.02 -10.48
N ASN A 185 1.82 11.21 -10.08
CA ASN A 185 1.67 11.69 -8.72
C ASN A 185 0.18 11.88 -8.32
N LEU A 186 -0.64 12.45 -9.19
CA LEU A 186 -2.09 12.57 -8.96
C LEU A 186 -2.76 11.19 -8.79
N LYS A 187 -2.34 10.21 -9.58
CA LYS A 187 -2.85 8.84 -9.47
C LYS A 187 -2.45 8.21 -8.14
N ALA A 188 -1.18 8.36 -7.75
CA ALA A 188 -0.68 7.88 -6.46
C ALA A 188 -1.44 8.54 -5.28
N GLU A 189 -1.69 9.85 -5.34
CA GLU A 189 -2.48 10.56 -4.33
C GLU A 189 -3.89 9.98 -4.21
N THR A 190 -4.54 9.70 -5.35
CA THR A 190 -5.89 9.11 -5.38
C THR A 190 -5.91 7.71 -4.80
N GLU A 191 -4.92 6.87 -5.13
CA GLU A 191 -4.79 5.52 -4.58
C GLU A 191 -4.57 5.54 -3.07
N VAL A 192 -3.71 6.44 -2.56
CA VAL A 192 -3.50 6.63 -1.12
C VAL A 192 -4.78 7.07 -0.41
N ARG A 193 -5.57 7.94 -1.03
CA ARG A 193 -6.87 8.38 -0.49
C ARG A 193 -7.86 7.21 -0.38
N ILE A 194 -7.95 6.38 -1.42
CA ILE A 194 -8.80 5.17 -1.41
C ILE A 194 -8.34 4.17 -0.34
N LEU A 195 -7.02 4.02 -0.15
CA LEU A 195 -6.48 3.17 0.92
C LEU A 195 -6.84 3.71 2.30
N HIS A 196 -6.75 5.02 2.52
CA HIS A 196 -7.17 5.65 3.77
C HIS A 196 -8.65 5.42 4.05
N GLU A 197 -9.53 5.63 3.06
CA GLU A 197 -10.98 5.41 3.23
C GLU A 197 -11.30 3.96 3.62
N LYS A 198 -10.62 2.99 3.00
CA LYS A 198 -10.77 1.57 3.36
C LYS A 198 -10.23 1.26 4.75
N LEU A 199 -9.11 1.87 5.14
CA LEU A 199 -8.55 1.71 6.49
C LEU A 199 -9.51 2.25 7.53
N ASP A 200 -10.07 3.44 7.31
CA ASP A 200 -11.07 4.04 8.20
C ASP A 200 -12.31 3.15 8.32
N HIS A 201 -12.80 2.60 7.20
CA HIS A 201 -13.92 1.66 7.23
C HIS A 201 -13.61 0.40 8.05
N LEU A 202 -12.40 -0.17 7.92
CA LEU A 202 -11.97 -1.32 8.72
C LEU A 202 -11.84 -0.99 10.21
N LEU A 203 -11.26 0.18 10.54
CA LEU A 203 -11.11 0.63 11.92
C LEU A 203 -12.48 0.86 12.59
N LEU A 204 -13.42 1.48 11.88
CA LEU A 204 -14.79 1.66 12.38
C LEU A 204 -15.49 0.31 12.62
N HIS A 205 -15.30 -0.66 11.71
CA HIS A 205 -15.85 -1.99 11.88
C HIS A 205 -15.23 -2.72 13.09
N GLN A 206 -13.91 -2.66 13.26
CA GLN A 206 -13.25 -3.23 14.44
C GLN A 206 -13.69 -2.57 15.74
N HIS A 207 -13.84 -1.24 15.76
CA HIS A 207 -14.30 -0.51 16.93
C HIS A 207 -15.73 -0.93 17.34
N ARG A 208 -16.61 -1.14 16.37
CA ARG A 208 -17.97 -1.64 16.63
C ARG A 208 -17.95 -3.04 17.24
N ASN A 209 -17.20 -3.97 16.64
CA ASN A 209 -17.06 -5.33 17.15
C ASN A 209 -16.46 -5.37 18.57
N MET A 210 -15.48 -4.51 18.85
CA MET A 210 -14.88 -4.39 20.18
C MET A 210 -15.88 -3.83 21.20
N SER A 211 -16.69 -2.85 20.81
CA SER A 211 -17.73 -2.27 21.66
C SER A 211 -18.81 -3.29 22.01
N GLU A 212 -19.22 -4.11 21.04
CA GLU A 212 -20.14 -5.23 21.29
C GLU A 212 -19.54 -6.21 22.31
N LEU A 213 -18.27 -6.60 22.16
CA LEU A 213 -17.60 -7.49 23.11
C LEU A 213 -17.55 -6.90 24.53
N PHE A 214 -17.27 -5.61 24.68
CA PHE A 214 -17.31 -4.94 25.97
C PHE A 214 -18.70 -4.94 26.60
N GLN A 215 -19.75 -4.67 25.81
CA GLN A 215 -21.13 -4.74 26.31
C GLN A 215 -21.50 -6.15 26.79
N LEU A 216 -21.06 -7.18 26.07
CA LEU A 216 -21.24 -8.56 26.51
C LEU A 216 -20.57 -8.83 27.86
N GLN A 217 -19.37 -8.31 28.04
CA GLN A 217 -18.63 -8.48 29.29
C GLN A 217 -19.33 -7.78 30.47
N VAL A 218 -19.91 -6.60 30.23
CA VAL A 218 -20.69 -5.87 31.23
C VAL A 218 -21.99 -6.61 31.58
N ASP A 219 -22.73 -7.11 30.60
CA ASP A 219 -23.97 -7.88 30.81
C ASP A 219 -23.70 -9.15 31.65
N VAL A 220 -22.62 -9.88 31.33
CA VAL A 220 -22.21 -11.06 32.11
C VAL A 220 -21.84 -10.69 33.55
N MET A 221 -21.11 -9.59 33.76
CA MET A 221 -20.79 -9.10 35.10
C MET A 221 -22.05 -8.77 35.91
N GLN A 222 -23.03 -8.09 35.29
CA GLN A 222 -24.30 -7.76 35.94
C GLN A 222 -25.10 -9.01 36.30
N GLN A 223 -25.15 -10.02 35.43
CA GLN A 223 -25.84 -11.29 35.71
C GLN A 223 -25.17 -12.06 36.85
N LEU A 224 -23.84 -12.08 36.91
CA LEU A 224 -23.10 -12.67 38.04
C LEU A 224 -23.41 -11.93 39.34
N GLN A 225 -23.45 -10.60 39.30
CA GLN A 225 -23.78 -9.78 40.45
C GLN A 225 -25.21 -10.06 40.95
N MET A 226 -26.20 -10.08 40.04
CA MET A 226 -27.58 -10.46 40.38
C MET A 226 -27.70 -11.86 40.96
N ARG A 227 -26.92 -12.84 40.47
CA ARG A 227 -26.90 -14.20 41.03
C ARG A 227 -26.25 -14.25 42.41
N LEU A 228 -25.18 -13.51 42.63
CA LEU A 228 -24.55 -13.40 43.96
C LEU A 228 -25.51 -12.74 44.95
N ASP A 229 -26.20 -11.68 44.53
CA ASP A 229 -27.20 -11.00 45.34
C ASP A 229 -28.38 -11.92 45.66
N SER A 230 -28.89 -12.68 44.68
CA SER A 230 -29.98 -13.63 44.92
C SER A 230 -29.57 -14.82 45.79
N MET A 231 -28.33 -15.32 45.66
CA MET A 231 -27.77 -16.34 46.57
C MET A 231 -27.58 -15.79 47.99
N SER A 232 -27.17 -14.53 48.15
CA SER A 232 -27.06 -13.91 49.47
C SER A 232 -28.44 -13.68 50.12
N ALA A 233 -29.44 -13.27 49.34
CA ALA A 233 -30.82 -13.13 49.79
C ALA A 233 -31.44 -14.49 50.18
N ALA A 234 -31.17 -15.54 49.41
CA ALA A 234 -31.65 -16.90 49.70
C ALA A 234 -30.99 -17.56 50.93
N ASN A 235 -29.78 -17.11 51.31
CA ASN A 235 -29.06 -17.57 52.51
C ASN A 235 -29.35 -16.74 53.77
N THR A 236 -30.25 -15.75 53.71
CA THR A 236 -30.65 -14.98 54.90
C THR A 236 -31.75 -15.76 55.64
N PRO A 237 -31.54 -16.21 56.89
CA PRO A 237 -32.50 -17.07 57.59
C PRO A 237 -33.83 -16.34 57.92
N PRO A 238 -34.98 -17.05 57.95
CA PRO A 238 -36.31 -16.47 58.17
C PRO A 238 -36.64 -16.11 59.63
N ASP A 239 -35.68 -15.63 60.42
CA ASP A 239 -35.92 -15.15 61.80
C ASP A 239 -35.42 -13.72 62.00
N ALA A 240 -36.24 -12.76 61.55
CA ALA A 240 -36.31 -11.42 62.11
C ALA A 240 -37.71 -10.79 61.89
N ILE A 241 -38.76 -11.55 62.20
CA ILE A 241 -40.09 -11.04 62.57
C ILE A 241 -40.40 -11.83 63.85
N LYS A 242 -40.48 -11.30 65.08
CA LYS A 242 -40.89 -10.01 65.66
C LYS A 242 -40.55 -10.03 67.18
N PRO A 243 -40.93 -9.10 68.09
CA PRO A 243 -42.07 -8.15 68.08
C PRO A 243 -41.75 -6.70 67.68
#